data_AF-A0A4R1WFW0-F1
#
_entry.id   AF-A0A4R1WFW0-F1
#
_cell.length_a   1.000
_cell.length_b   1.000
_cell.length_c   1.000
_cell.angle_alpha   90.00
_cell.angle_beta   90.00
_cell.angle_gamma   90.00
#
_symmetry.space_group_name_H-M   'P 1'
#
loop_
_entity.id
_entity.type
_entity.pdbx_description
1 polymer ?
#
loop_
_entity_poly.entity_id
_entity_poly.type
_entity_poly.pdbx_seq_one_letter_code
_entity_poly.pdbx_strand_id
1 'polypeptide(L)'
;MADAVRIAKQSTCVAIGGRAVLIEGPSGTGKSSLALRLIDRGGELIGDDSVLLEARNGRLFAQPHPNTRGLMEVRNLGVLPFACRDEAPVALFLSLDREAPRFVDSPGRITLLGVDLPYLRLWPDGDSLPLKTELALLHYGLTE
;
A
#
# COMPACT_ATOMS: atom_id res chain seq x y z
N MET A 1 13.19 -2.78 26.84
CA MET A 1 12.64 -2.88 25.48
C MET A 1 12.47 -1.46 24.99
N ALA A 2 13.22 -1.03 23.98
CA ALA A 2 12.98 0.28 23.39
C ALA A 2 11.57 0.27 22.78
N ASP A 3 10.76 1.29 23.09
CA ASP A 3 9.47 1.46 22.43
C ASP A 3 9.72 1.53 20.92
N ALA A 4 9.05 0.65 20.18
CA ALA A 4 9.15 0.66 18.73
C ALA A 4 8.53 1.97 18.23
N VAL A 5 9.37 2.81 17.60
CA VAL A 5 8.94 4.11 17.08
C VAL A 5 8.01 3.87 15.90
N ARG A 6 6.75 4.27 16.06
CA ARG A 6 5.74 4.28 14.98
C ARG A 6 5.65 5.67 14.38
N ILE A 7 5.74 5.76 13.06
CA ILE A 7 5.61 7.03 12.35
C ILE A 7 4.40 6.98 11.43
N ALA A 8 3.54 7.99 11.51
CA ALA A 8 2.44 8.14 10.58
C ALA A 8 2.95 8.48 9.18
N LYS A 9 2.42 7.78 8.17
CA LYS A 9 2.69 8.03 6.76
C LYS A 9 1.39 8.23 6.01
N GLN A 10 1.36 9.25 5.15
CA GLN A 10 0.24 9.48 4.26
C GLN A 10 0.31 8.50 3.08
N SER A 11 -0.43 7.39 3.17
CA SER A 11 -0.44 6.34 2.15
C SER A 11 -1.70 5.48 2.31
N THR A 12 -2.23 4.99 1.19
CA THR A 12 -3.23 3.92 1.21
C THR A 12 -2.50 2.59 1.26
N CYS A 13 -2.95 1.64 2.07
CA CYS A 13 -2.29 0.35 2.25
C CYS A 13 -3.27 -0.82 2.26
N VAL A 14 -2.96 -1.83 1.45
CA VAL A 14 -3.72 -3.08 1.36
C VAL A 14 -2.75 -4.25 1.51
N ALA A 15 -3.13 -5.26 2.30
CA ALA A 15 -2.45 -6.54 2.35
C ALA A 15 -3.02 -7.50 1.31
N ILE A 16 -2.15 -8.19 0.57
CA ILE A 16 -2.51 -9.22 -0.41
C ILE A 16 -1.73 -10.47 -0.04
N GLY A 17 -2.44 -11.54 0.35
CA GLY A 17 -1.81 -12.78 0.81
C GLY A 17 -0.84 -12.54 1.98
N GLY A 18 -1.23 -11.70 2.94
CA GLY A 18 -0.42 -11.37 4.12
C GLY A 18 0.73 -10.38 3.91
N ARG A 19 0.92 -9.84 2.69
CA ARG A 19 1.99 -8.88 2.36
C ARG A 19 1.40 -7.51 2.05
N ALA A 20 1.87 -6.47 2.74
CA ALA A 20 1.39 -5.10 2.55
C ALA A 20 1.99 -4.43 1.31
N VAL A 21 1.13 -3.74 0.56
CA VAL A 21 1.48 -2.82 -0.52
C VAL A 21 1.15 -1.41 -0.06
N LEU A 22 2.14 -0.52 -0.02
CA LEU A 22 1.93 0.92 0.14
C LEU A 22 1.61 1.53 -1.21
N ILE A 23 0.56 2.34 -1.29
CA ILE A 23 0.05 2.93 -2.53
C ILE A 23 0.01 4.45 -2.34
N GLU A 24 0.81 5.14 -3.14
CA GLU A 24 0.89 6.60 -3.15
C GLU A 24 0.64 7.16 -4.56
N GLY A 25 0.63 8.48 -4.66
CA GLY A 25 0.36 9.19 -5.91
C GLY A 25 -0.48 10.45 -5.65
N PRO A 26 -0.53 11.38 -6.63
CA PRO A 26 -1.29 12.62 -6.50
C PRO A 26 -2.77 12.41 -6.11
N SER A 27 -3.41 13.44 -5.58
CA SER A 27 -4.85 13.38 -5.33
C SER A 27 -5.62 13.11 -6.62
N GLY A 28 -6.66 12.28 -6.55
CA GLY A 28 -7.46 11.93 -7.72
C GLY A 28 -6.88 10.87 -8.67
N THR A 29 -5.69 10.30 -8.41
CA THR A 29 -5.14 9.20 -9.23
C THR A 29 -5.78 7.83 -8.98
N GLY A 30 -6.73 7.73 -8.05
CA GLY A 30 -7.49 6.52 -7.81
C GLY A 30 -6.89 5.56 -6.78
N LYS A 31 -6.07 6.02 -5.83
CA LYS A 31 -5.50 5.18 -4.75
C LYS A 31 -6.56 4.41 -3.95
N SER A 32 -7.57 5.10 -3.42
CA SER A 32 -8.68 4.46 -2.69
C SER A 32 -9.53 3.57 -3.59
N SER A 33 -9.72 3.95 -4.87
CA SER A 33 -10.40 3.11 -5.86
C SER A 33 -9.62 1.81 -6.14
N LEU A 34 -8.30 1.88 -6.26
CA LEU A 34 -7.44 0.70 -6.37
C LEU A 34 -7.55 -0.17 -5.11
N ALA A 35 -7.53 0.43 -3.92
CA ALA A 35 -7.69 -0.31 -2.68
C ALA A 35 -9.02 -1.07 -2.61
N LEU A 36 -10.15 -0.41 -2.96
CA LEU A 36 -11.46 -1.07 -3.06
C LEU A 36 -11.43 -2.27 -4.00
N ARG A 37 -10.81 -2.12 -5.17
CA ARG A 37 -10.72 -3.18 -6.18
C ARG A 37 -9.80 -4.32 -5.76
N LEU A 38 -8.78 -4.05 -4.95
CA LEU A 38 -7.96 -5.10 -4.35
C LEU A 38 -8.71 -5.83 -3.23
N ILE A 39 -9.51 -5.11 -2.43
CA ILE A 39 -10.36 -5.70 -1.39
C ILE A 39 -11.41 -6.64 -2.00
N ASP A 40 -12.07 -6.22 -3.08
CA ASP A 40 -13.00 -7.06 -3.86
C ASP A 40 -12.36 -8.38 -4.34
N ARG A 41 -11.04 -8.37 -4.52
CA ARG A 41 -10.25 -9.52 -4.96
C ARG A 41 -9.63 -10.33 -3.82
N GLY A 42 -10.04 -10.06 -2.58
CA GLY A 42 -9.57 -10.75 -1.38
C GLY A 42 -8.39 -10.10 -0.68
N GLY A 43 -8.00 -8.88 -1.08
CA GLY A 43 -7.10 -8.04 -0.31
C GLY A 43 -7.74 -7.54 0.98
N GLU A 44 -6.92 -7.15 1.94
CA GLU A 44 -7.37 -6.67 3.25
C GLU A 44 -6.90 -5.23 3.49
N LEU A 45 -7.81 -4.34 3.87
CA LEU A 45 -7.45 -2.96 4.18
C LEU A 45 -6.52 -2.91 5.40
N ILE A 46 -5.40 -2.19 5.30
CA ILE A 46 -4.61 -1.75 6.47
C ILE A 46 -4.95 -0.31 6.79
N GLY A 47 -5.07 0.57 5.79
CA GLY A 47 -5.52 1.93 6.00
C GLY A 47 -5.73 2.67 4.69
N ASP A 48 -6.56 3.71 4.72
CA ASP A 48 -6.73 4.64 3.61
C ASP A 48 -6.25 6.03 4.03
N ASP A 49 -5.53 6.71 3.15
CA ASP A 49 -4.82 7.98 3.34
C ASP A 49 -3.80 8.06 4.49
N SER A 50 -3.89 7.24 5.54
CA SER A 50 -2.93 7.23 6.64
C SER A 50 -2.72 5.84 7.23
N VAL A 51 -1.45 5.48 7.41
CA VAL A 51 -1.01 4.27 8.11
C VAL A 51 0.11 4.60 9.09
N LEU A 52 0.29 3.76 10.10
CA LEU A 52 1.49 3.77 10.93
C LEU A 52 2.52 2.81 10.33
N LEU A 53 3.77 3.25 10.28
CA LEU A 53 4.91 2.43 9.91
C LEU A 53 5.81 2.18 11.12
N GLU A 54 6.27 0.95 11.24
CA GLU A 54 7.17 0.49 12.29
C GLU A 54 8.29 -0.35 11.68
N ALA A 55 9.55 -0.01 11.94
CA ALA A 55 10.68 -0.84 11.56
C ALA A 55 11.08 -1.76 12.72
N ARG A 56 11.08 -3.07 12.51
CA ARG A 56 11.52 -4.07 13.49
C ARG A 56 12.22 -5.24 12.80
N ASN A 57 13.34 -5.68 13.38
CA ASN A 57 14.13 -6.80 12.86
C ASN A 57 14.46 -6.71 11.36
N GLY A 58 14.82 -5.50 10.88
CA GLY A 58 15.14 -5.25 9.47
C GLY A 58 13.95 -5.27 8.51
N ARG A 59 12.71 -5.32 9.01
CA ARG A 59 11.48 -5.28 8.22
C ARG A 59 10.64 -4.08 8.59
N LEU A 60 9.91 -3.58 7.59
CA LEU A 60 8.92 -2.54 7.77
C LEU A 60 7.55 -3.19 7.90
N PHE A 61 6.78 -2.80 8.90
CA PHE A 61 5.39 -3.21 9.08
C PHE A 61 4.47 -2.01 8.93
N ALA A 62 3.31 -2.23 8.30
CA ALA A 62 2.25 -1.26 8.20
C ALA A 62 1.08 -1.66 9.09
N GLN A 63 0.53 -0.69 9.82
CA GLN A 63 -0.60 -0.83 10.74
C GLN A 63 -1.63 0.28 10.45
N PRO A 64 -2.93 0.08 10.74
CA PRO A 64 -3.92 1.14 10.64
C PRO A 64 -3.56 2.30 11.56
N HIS A 65 -3.78 3.53 11.10
CA HIS A 65 -3.76 4.68 11.99
C HIS A 65 -4.98 4.64 12.92
N PRO A 66 -4.84 4.82 14.26
CA PRO A 66 -5.95 4.67 15.21
C PRO A 66 -7.18 5.52 14.89
N ASN A 67 -6.97 6.74 14.40
CA ASN A 67 -8.06 7.68 14.07
C ASN A 67 -8.82 7.31 12.78
N THR A 68 -8.27 6.46 11.91
CA THR A 68 -8.87 6.10 10.60
C THR A 68 -8.99 4.59 10.42
N ARG A 69 -8.83 3.82 11.50
CA ARG A 69 -8.85 2.36 11.47
C ARG A 69 -10.17 1.84 10.91
N GLY A 70 -10.08 1.03 9.86
CA GLY A 70 -11.25 0.42 9.21
C GLY A 70 -12.19 1.43 8.56
N LEU A 71 -11.71 2.64 8.29
CA LEU A 71 -12.46 3.68 7.60
C LEU A 71 -11.81 3.93 6.24
N MET A 72 -12.63 4.08 5.21
CA MET A 72 -12.19 4.45 3.87
C MET A 72 -13.16 5.46 3.27
N GLU A 73 -12.63 6.48 2.59
CA GLU A 73 -13.45 7.42 1.82
C GLU A 73 -13.83 6.76 0.49
N VAL A 74 -15.13 6.55 0.30
CA VAL A 74 -15.69 6.08 -0.96
C VAL A 74 -16.37 7.26 -1.62
N ARG A 75 -15.78 7.74 -2.72
CA ARG A 75 -16.29 8.90 -3.46
C ARG A 75 -17.78 8.74 -3.76
N ASN A 76 -18.54 9.81 -3.50
CA ASN A 76 -20.01 9.89 -3.59
C ASN A 76 -20.79 9.16 -2.48
N LEU A 77 -20.15 8.35 -1.64
CA LEU A 77 -20.77 7.64 -0.52
C LEU A 77 -20.27 8.12 0.85
N GLY A 78 -19.15 8.85 0.89
CA GLY A 78 -18.54 9.35 2.12
C GLY A 78 -17.63 8.31 2.78
N VAL A 79 -17.39 8.47 4.08
CA VAL A 79 -16.53 7.56 4.85
C VAL A 79 -17.33 6.34 5.29
N LEU A 80 -16.89 5.15 4.89
CA LEU A 80 -17.58 3.89 5.16
C LEU A 80 -16.69 2.93 5.97
N PRO A 81 -17.29 2.03 6.78
CA PRO A 81 -16.55 1.01 7.53
C PRO A 81 -16.15 -0.16 6.63
N PHE A 82 -14.94 -0.69 6.85
CA PHE A 82 -14.39 -1.88 6.19
C PHE A 82 -13.71 -2.80 7.20
N ALA A 83 -13.68 -4.10 6.88
CA ALA A 83 -12.81 -5.04 7.58
C ALA A 83 -11.36 -4.58 7.44
N CYS A 84 -10.62 -4.61 8.54
CA CYS A 84 -9.28 -4.03 8.62
C CYS A 84 -8.32 -5.01 9.29
N ARG A 85 -7.18 -5.22 8.65
CA ARG A 85 -6.07 -6.03 9.15
C ARG A 85 -5.24 -5.22 10.13
N ASP A 86 -4.87 -5.85 11.24
CA ASP A 86 -4.07 -5.20 12.29
C ASP A 86 -2.67 -4.81 11.83
N GLU A 87 -2.04 -5.68 11.04
CA GLU A 87 -0.67 -5.47 10.60
C GLU A 87 -0.31 -6.39 9.44
N ALA A 88 0.60 -5.95 8.56
CA ALA A 88 1.36 -6.82 7.67
C ALA A 88 2.77 -6.27 7.38
N PRO A 89 3.76 -7.13 7.07
CA PRO A 89 5.05 -6.67 6.57
C PRO A 89 4.88 -6.00 5.20
N VAL A 90 5.47 -4.82 5.04
CA VAL A 90 5.49 -4.09 3.77
C VAL A 90 6.44 -4.78 2.82
N ALA A 91 5.90 -5.27 1.72
CA ALA A 91 6.65 -5.99 0.70
C ALA A 91 6.89 -5.16 -0.55
N LEU A 92 6.08 -4.12 -0.79
CA LEU A 92 6.14 -3.32 -2.00
C LEU A 92 5.66 -1.89 -1.76
N PHE A 93 6.37 -0.93 -2.35
CA PHE A 93 5.93 0.45 -2.48
C PHE A 93 5.51 0.72 -3.93
N LEU A 94 4.31 1.26 -4.11
CA LEU A 94 3.77 1.66 -5.41
C LEU A 94 3.44 3.15 -5.41
N SER A 95 3.68 3.79 -6.55
CA SER A 95 3.04 5.07 -6.84
C SER A 95 2.23 5.00 -8.14
N LEU A 96 1.07 5.66 -8.12
CA LEU A 96 0.23 5.85 -9.28
C LEU A 96 0.66 7.13 -10.00
N ASP A 97 1.22 6.97 -11.20
CA ASP A 97 1.90 8.04 -11.95
C ASP A 97 1.52 7.98 -13.44
N ARG A 98 1.08 9.12 -14.00
CA ARG A 98 0.79 9.26 -15.43
C ARG A 98 2.06 9.33 -16.29
N GLU A 99 3.24 9.38 -15.68
CA GLU A 99 4.52 9.24 -16.38
C GLU A 99 5.17 7.87 -16.07
N ALA A 100 4.38 6.89 -15.63
CA ALA A 100 4.88 5.55 -15.37
C ALA A 100 5.47 4.92 -16.66
N PRO A 101 6.66 4.29 -16.58
CA PRO A 101 7.30 3.72 -17.74
C PRO A 101 6.50 2.54 -18.28
N ARG A 102 6.53 2.34 -19.60
CA ARG A 102 5.87 1.20 -20.25
C ARG A 102 6.48 -0.14 -19.86
N PHE A 103 7.78 -0.17 -19.59
CA PHE A 103 8.55 -1.35 -19.23
C PHE A 103 9.44 -1.06 -18.02
N VAL A 104 9.62 -2.05 -17.15
CA VAL A 104 10.47 -1.98 -15.97
C VAL A 104 11.49 -3.11 -16.07
N ASP A 105 12.76 -2.77 -16.29
CA ASP A 105 13.85 -3.77 -16.35
C ASP A 105 14.18 -4.31 -14.94
N SER A 106 14.15 -3.43 -13.94
CA SER A 106 14.27 -3.77 -12.53
C SER A 106 13.47 -2.78 -11.68
N PRO A 107 12.92 -3.18 -10.53
CA PRO A 107 12.22 -2.25 -9.65
C PRO A 107 13.20 -1.23 -9.10
N GLY A 108 12.74 0.01 -8.94
CA GLY A 108 13.47 1.00 -8.15
C GLY A 108 13.53 0.58 -6.68
N ARG A 109 14.18 1.41 -5.86
CA ARG A 109 14.21 1.23 -4.41
C ARG A 109 13.78 2.51 -3.70
N ILE A 110 13.15 2.33 -2.55
CA ILE A 110 12.88 3.39 -1.59
C ILE A 110 13.24 2.91 -0.19
N THR A 111 13.88 3.76 0.61
CA THR A 111 14.22 3.45 2.00
C THR A 111 13.23 4.15 2.93
N LEU A 112 12.49 3.39 3.74
CA LEU A 112 11.58 3.90 4.76
C LEU A 112 12.01 3.37 6.13
N LEU A 113 12.22 4.27 7.09
CA LEU A 113 12.68 3.91 8.45
C LEU A 113 13.93 2.98 8.45
N GLY A 114 14.84 3.19 7.50
CA GLY A 114 16.05 2.37 7.34
C GLY A 114 15.85 1.01 6.66
N VAL A 115 14.65 0.71 6.15
CA VAL A 115 14.33 -0.53 5.43
C VAL A 115 14.16 -0.24 3.94
N ASP A 116 14.91 -0.95 3.10
CA ASP A 116 14.81 -0.87 1.64
C ASP A 116 13.61 -1.68 1.12
N LEU A 117 12.78 -1.03 0.32
CA LEU A 117 11.63 -1.64 -0.34
C LEU A 117 11.77 -1.55 -1.87
N PRO A 118 11.31 -2.57 -2.61
CA PRO A 118 11.05 -2.46 -4.03
C PRO A 118 10.04 -1.35 -4.30
N TYR A 119 10.32 -0.54 -5.33
CA TYR A 119 9.47 0.57 -5.76
C TYR A 119 9.11 0.46 -7.23
N LEU A 120 7.80 0.49 -7.53
CA LEU A 120 7.31 0.63 -8.90
C LEU A 120 6.36 1.82 -9.06
N ARG A 121 6.38 2.39 -10.26
CA ARG A 121 5.40 3.36 -10.74
C ARG A 121 4.44 2.66 -11.68
N LEU A 122 3.14 2.75 -11.42
CA LEU A 122 2.10 2.16 -12.26
C LEU A 122 1.24 3.26 -12.87
N TRP A 123 0.89 3.09 -14.14
CA TRP A 123 -0.06 3.96 -14.81
C TRP A 123 -1.44 3.83 -14.14
N PRO A 124 -2.08 4.95 -13.72
CA PRO A 124 -3.29 4.91 -12.88
C PRO A 124 -4.55 4.47 -13.61
N ASP A 125 -4.64 4.68 -14.92
CA ASP A 125 -5.89 4.44 -15.64
C ASP A 125 -6.02 2.98 -16.11
N GLY A 126 -7.25 2.47 -16.12
CA GLY A 126 -7.64 1.21 -16.74
C GLY A 126 -7.99 0.08 -15.77
N ASP A 127 -8.68 -0.91 -16.31
CA ASP A 127 -9.28 -2.00 -15.51
C ASP A 127 -8.25 -3.05 -15.07
N SER A 128 -7.05 -3.03 -15.63
CA SER A 128 -5.99 -3.98 -15.25
C SER A 128 -5.20 -3.59 -13.99
N LEU A 129 -5.41 -2.38 -13.42
CA LEU A 129 -4.58 -1.88 -12.32
C LEU A 129 -4.49 -2.81 -11.09
N PRO A 130 -5.59 -3.37 -10.53
CA PRO A 130 -5.49 -4.29 -9.39
C PRO A 130 -4.68 -5.55 -9.75
N LEU A 131 -4.90 -6.11 -10.95
CA LEU A 131 -4.13 -7.26 -11.43
C LEU A 131 -2.64 -6.91 -11.60
N LYS A 132 -2.33 -5.71 -12.11
CA LYS A 132 -0.94 -5.22 -12.21
C LYS A 132 -0.29 -5.06 -10.84
N THR A 133 -1.03 -4.60 -9.83
CA THR A 133 -0.55 -4.52 -8.45
C THR A 133 -0.24 -5.89 -7.88
N GLU A 134 -1.13 -6.87 -8.07
CA GLU A 134 -0.91 -8.27 -7.66
C GLU A 134 0.32 -8.87 -8.34
N LEU A 135 0.45 -8.70 -9.66
CA LEU A 135 1.62 -9.15 -10.42
C LEU A 135 2.90 -8.45 -9.97
N ALA A 136 2.85 -7.14 -9.71
CA ALA A 136 4.01 -6.40 -9.20
C ALA A 136 4.46 -6.94 -7.84
N LEU A 137 3.52 -7.23 -6.94
CA LEU A 137 3.82 -7.83 -5.64
C LEU A 137 4.38 -9.26 -5.78
N LEU A 138 3.87 -10.05 -6.72
CA LEU A 138 4.35 -11.40 -6.99
C LEU A 138 5.78 -11.40 -7.55
N HIS A 139 6.07 -10.52 -8.51
CA HIS A 139 7.34 -10.54 -9.24
C HIS A 139 8.46 -9.71 -8.60
N TYR A 140 8.11 -8.63 -7.89
CA TYR A 140 9.08 -7.67 -7.37
C TYR A 140 9.00 -7.43 -5.87
N GLY A 141 7.91 -7.84 -5.22
CA GLY A 141 7.74 -7.66 -3.79
C GLY A 141 8.75 -8.48 -2.98
N LEU A 142 9.11 -7.98 -1.79
CA LEU A 142 9.89 -8.77 -0.84
C LEU A 142 9.15 -10.06 -0.49
N THR A 143 9.93 -11.12 -0.30
CA THR A 143 9.48 -12.41 0.19
C THR A 143 9.69 -12.49 1.71
N GLU A 144 9.04 -13.48 2.34
CA GLU A 144 9.15 -13.74 3.77
C GLU A 144 10.58 -13.94 4.27
#